data_AF-A0A7Z9GWJ6-F1
#
_entry.id   AF-A0A7Z9GWJ6-F1
#
_cell.length_a   1.000
_cell.length_b   1.000
_cell.length_c   1.000
_cell.angle_alpha   90.00
_cell.angle_beta   90.00
_cell.angle_gamma   90.00
#
_symmetry.space_group_name_H-M   'P 1'
#
loop_
_entity.id
_entity.type
_entity.pdbx_description
1 polymer ?
#
loop_
_entity_poly.entity_id
_entity_poly.type
_entity_poly.pdbx_seq_one_letter_code
_entity_poly.pdbx_strand_id
1 'polypeptide(L)'
;MKTAQQGRALAESLVTTGEQMGLKTSALLTDMNQPLGQMIGNALEVQEAIDLLQGEGPEDLAQLTFALASELLLSSNTANNDEEARHLLSEHLSSGRGYEKFIEMILAQGGDPNAQRPLGSLHESAVTTLYVQHERVEILGQLLAHDTGCN
;
A
#
# COMPACT_ATOMS: atom_id res chain seq x y z
N MET A 1 -13.78 -1.85 9.03
CA MET A 1 -14.44 -2.33 10.27
C MET A 1 -14.21 -1.28 11.35
N LYS A 2 -15.17 -1.02 12.26
CA LYS A 2 -15.03 0.07 13.24
C LYS A 2 -14.33 -0.36 14.53
N THR A 3 -14.28 -1.67 14.82
CA THR A 3 -13.58 -2.21 15.99
C THR A 3 -12.67 -3.38 15.60
N ALA A 4 -11.65 -3.63 16.41
CA ALA A 4 -10.74 -4.77 16.25
C ALA A 4 -11.49 -6.12 16.30
N GLN A 5 -12.54 -6.22 17.13
CA GLN A 5 -13.37 -7.43 17.20
C GLN A 5 -14.12 -7.70 15.90
N GLN A 6 -14.69 -6.65 15.28
CA GLN A 6 -15.34 -6.78 13.97
C GLN A 6 -14.33 -7.13 12.88
N GLY A 7 -13.14 -6.52 12.91
CA GLY A 7 -12.03 -6.86 12.02
C GLY A 7 -11.65 -8.34 12.12
N ARG A 8 -11.47 -8.85 13.34
CA ARG A 8 -11.15 -10.27 13.59
C ARG A 8 -12.23 -11.22 13.09
N ALA A 9 -13.50 -10.93 13.38
CA ALA A 9 -14.61 -11.78 12.93
C ALA A 9 -14.68 -11.86 11.39
N LEU A 10 -14.43 -10.75 10.68
CA LEU A 10 -14.34 -10.76 9.23
C LEU A 10 -13.14 -11.56 8.72
N ALA A 11 -11.97 -11.37 9.33
CA ALA A 11 -10.75 -12.10 8.98
C ALA A 11 -10.93 -13.62 9.13
N GLU A 12 -11.49 -14.08 10.26
CA GLU A 12 -11.77 -15.50 10.52
C GLU A 12 -12.72 -16.09 9.47
N SER A 13 -13.76 -15.34 9.09
CA SER A 13 -14.72 -15.75 8.05
C SER A 13 -14.05 -15.91 6.67
N LEU A 14 -13.22 -14.95 6.27
CA LEU A 14 -12.49 -14.98 4.99
C LEU A 14 -11.46 -16.12 4.94
N VAL A 15 -10.68 -16.29 6.01
CA VAL A 15 -9.70 -17.38 6.13
C VAL A 15 -10.40 -18.74 6.05
N THR A 16 -11.45 -18.94 6.86
CA THR A 16 -12.23 -20.19 6.85
C THR A 16 -12.79 -20.50 5.46
N THR A 17 -13.31 -19.49 4.76
CA THR A 17 -13.84 -19.68 3.41
C THR A 17 -12.76 -20.09 2.43
N GLY A 18 -11.59 -19.43 2.45
CA GLY A 18 -10.47 -19.77 1.59
C GLY A 18 -9.94 -21.18 1.83
N GLU A 19 -9.81 -21.58 3.09
CA GLU A 19 -9.39 -22.95 3.47
C GLU A 19 -10.38 -24.00 2.98
N GLN A 20 -11.69 -23.74 3.10
CA GLN A 20 -12.74 -24.62 2.56
C GLN A 20 -12.69 -24.75 1.03
N MET A 21 -12.16 -23.73 0.34
CA MET A 21 -11.92 -23.76 -1.10
C MET A 21 -10.56 -24.38 -1.48
N GLY A 22 -9.77 -24.84 -0.50
CA GLY A 22 -8.44 -25.41 -0.72
C GLY A 22 -7.36 -24.36 -1.03
N LEU A 23 -7.62 -23.09 -0.70
CA LEU A 23 -6.67 -21.99 -0.86
C LEU A 23 -5.96 -21.73 0.47
N LYS A 24 -4.64 -21.54 0.43
CA LYS A 24 -3.88 -21.03 1.57
C LYS A 24 -4.25 -19.56 1.78
N THR A 25 -4.82 -19.23 2.93
CA THR A 25 -5.31 -17.88 3.24
C THR A 25 -4.80 -17.44 4.60
N SER A 26 -4.28 -16.22 4.68
CA SER A 26 -3.97 -15.53 5.93
C SER A 26 -4.58 -14.13 5.92
N ALA A 27 -4.63 -13.49 7.08
CA ALA A 27 -5.18 -12.14 7.23
C ALA A 27 -4.35 -11.33 8.22
N LEU A 28 -3.99 -10.11 7.83
CA LEU A 28 -3.36 -9.12 8.70
C LEU A 28 -4.40 -8.11 9.15
N LEU A 29 -4.49 -7.89 10.47
CA LEU A 29 -5.32 -6.83 11.04
C LEU A 29 -4.48 -5.56 11.17
N THR A 30 -4.75 -4.59 10.30
CA THR A 30 -3.98 -3.35 10.19
C THR A 30 -4.78 -2.16 10.70
N ASP A 31 -4.08 -1.14 11.21
CA ASP A 31 -4.73 0.10 11.60
C ASP A 31 -4.96 0.99 10.37
N MET A 32 -6.12 1.64 10.32
CA MET A 32 -6.54 2.53 9.21
C MET A 32 -7.13 3.84 9.76
N ASN A 33 -6.74 4.23 10.98
CA ASN A 33 -7.20 5.48 11.60
C ASN A 33 -6.60 6.74 10.96
N GLN A 34 -5.56 6.58 10.14
CA GLN A 34 -4.91 7.60 9.33
C GLN A 34 -4.71 7.06 7.91
N PRO A 35 -4.56 7.95 6.90
CA PRO A 35 -4.11 7.53 5.58
C PRO A 35 -2.76 6.81 5.70
N LEU A 36 -2.56 5.82 4.83
CA LEU A 36 -1.27 5.17 4.71
C LEU A 36 -0.40 5.99 3.76
N GLY A 37 0.85 6.22 4.13
CA GLY A 37 1.75 7.05 3.34
C GLY A 37 1.45 8.54 3.47
N GLN A 38 1.95 9.33 2.52
CA GLN A 38 1.87 10.79 2.52
C GLN A 38 1.14 11.34 1.29
N MET A 39 0.83 10.48 0.31
CA MET A 39 0.22 10.87 -0.95
C MET A 39 -1.15 10.22 -1.13
N ILE A 40 -2.15 11.02 -1.51
CA ILE A 40 -3.51 10.53 -1.74
C ILE A 40 -4.02 11.08 -3.08
N GLY A 41 -4.55 10.20 -3.92
CA GLY A 41 -5.04 10.49 -5.27
C GLY A 41 -4.27 9.73 -6.36
N ASN A 42 -4.91 9.49 -7.51
CA ASN A 42 -4.44 8.56 -8.54
C ASN A 42 -2.98 8.76 -8.97
N ALA A 43 -2.61 9.96 -9.43
CA ALA A 43 -1.26 10.23 -9.92
C ALA A 43 -0.21 10.30 -8.80
N LEU A 44 -0.62 10.77 -7.62
CA LEU A 44 0.24 10.94 -6.45
C LEU A 44 0.57 9.57 -5.82
N GLU A 45 -0.42 8.69 -5.65
CA GLU A 45 -0.22 7.33 -5.13
C GLU A 45 0.67 6.49 -6.07
N VAL A 46 0.53 6.65 -7.39
CA VAL A 46 1.45 6.01 -8.35
C VAL A 46 2.88 6.52 -8.16
N GLN A 47 3.05 7.83 -7.92
CA GLN A 47 4.39 8.38 -7.66
C GLN A 47 4.97 7.84 -6.35
N GLU A 48 4.21 7.82 -5.26
CA GLU A 48 4.67 7.29 -3.97
C GLU A 48 4.99 5.79 -4.03
N ALA A 49 4.23 5.01 -4.80
CA ALA A 49 4.53 3.61 -5.06
C ALA A 49 5.84 3.44 -5.86
N ILE A 50 6.10 4.30 -6.85
CA ILE A 50 7.37 4.32 -7.58
C ILE A 50 8.52 4.67 -6.64
N ASP A 51 8.37 5.70 -5.80
CA ASP A 51 9.38 6.12 -4.83
C ASP A 51 9.71 4.95 -3.88
N LEU A 52 8.69 4.24 -3.39
CA LEU A 52 8.86 3.03 -2.58
C LEU A 52 9.65 1.95 -3.32
N LEU A 53 9.27 1.62 -4.56
CA LEU A 53 9.95 0.61 -5.37
C LEU A 53 11.41 0.97 -5.70
N GLN A 54 11.77 2.26 -5.60
CA GLN A 54 13.13 2.77 -5.75
C GLN A 54 13.90 2.84 -4.42
N GLY A 55 13.31 2.39 -3.31
CA GLY A 55 13.93 2.33 -1.99
C GLY A 55 13.70 3.56 -1.12
N GLU A 56 12.84 4.48 -1.55
CA GLU A 56 12.48 5.71 -0.83
C GLU A 56 11.05 5.62 -0.25
N GLY A 57 10.47 6.75 0.15
CA GLY A 57 9.05 6.84 0.53
C GLY A 57 8.76 6.62 2.03
N PRO A 58 7.47 6.65 2.41
CA PRO A 58 7.05 6.61 3.81
C PRO A 58 7.29 5.25 4.46
N GLU A 59 7.76 5.28 5.72
CA GLU A 59 8.08 4.06 6.46
C GLU A 59 6.85 3.20 6.76
N ASP A 60 5.70 3.80 7.05
CA ASP A 60 4.45 3.09 7.33
C ASP A 60 3.96 2.29 6.11
N LEU A 61 4.03 2.89 4.93
CA LEU A 61 3.72 2.23 3.66
C LEU A 61 4.70 1.06 3.40
N ALA A 62 6.00 1.27 3.63
CA ALA A 62 7.01 0.23 3.48
C ALA A 62 6.77 -0.95 4.43
N GLN A 63 6.53 -0.68 5.71
CA GLN A 63 6.31 -1.70 6.74
C GLN A 63 5.08 -2.56 6.42
N LEU A 64 3.95 -1.94 6.04
CA LEU A 64 2.75 -2.69 5.70
C LEU A 64 2.95 -3.52 4.42
N THR A 65 3.58 -2.94 3.40
CA THR A 65 3.89 -3.64 2.14
C THR A 65 4.75 -4.86 2.39
N PHE A 66 5.78 -4.73 3.24
CA PHE A 66 6.67 -5.85 3.59
C PHE A 66 5.96 -6.93 4.40
N ALA A 67 5.05 -6.56 5.31
CA ALA A 67 4.26 -7.53 6.07
C ALA A 67 3.35 -8.35 5.13
N LEU A 68 2.63 -7.68 4.22
CA LEU A 68 1.77 -8.36 3.25
C LEU A 68 2.57 -9.25 2.28
N ALA A 69 3.69 -8.74 1.78
CA ALA A 69 4.53 -9.49 0.85
C ALA A 69 5.20 -10.70 1.52
N SER A 70 5.56 -10.60 2.81
CA SER A 70 6.14 -11.73 3.56
C SER A 70 5.15 -12.88 3.70
N GLU A 71 3.89 -12.59 4.03
CA GLU A 71 2.79 -13.58 4.04
C GLU A 71 2.60 -14.26 2.67
N LEU A 72 2.75 -13.49 1.58
CA LEU A 72 2.68 -14.03 0.22
C LEU A 72 3.86 -14.96 -0.11
N LEU A 73 5.08 -14.60 0.29
CA LEU A 73 6.26 -15.45 0.09
C LEU A 73 6.17 -16.75 0.89
N LEU A 74 5.66 -16.69 2.13
CA LEU A 74 5.45 -17.87 2.98
C LEU A 74 4.35 -18.77 2.42
N SER A 75 3.20 -18.21 2.05
CA SER A 75 2.07 -18.99 1.53
C SER A 75 2.39 -19.66 0.19
N SER A 76 3.18 -19.01 -0.67
CA SER A 76 3.67 -19.57 -1.93
C SER A 76 4.83 -20.57 -1.80
N ASN A 77 5.35 -20.79 -0.57
CA ASN A 77 6.57 -21.56 -0.30
C ASN A 77 7.82 -21.00 -1.00
N THR A 78 7.85 -19.69 -1.26
CA THR A 78 9.04 -18.99 -1.81
C THR A 78 10.06 -18.68 -0.70
N ALA A 79 9.60 -18.50 0.54
CA ALA A 79 10.43 -18.38 1.74
C ALA A 79 9.99 -19.41 2.80
N ASN A 80 10.92 -19.85 3.64
CA ASN A 80 10.66 -20.84 4.69
C ASN A 80 10.26 -20.21 6.03
N ASN A 81 10.61 -18.95 6.26
CA ASN A 81 10.31 -18.20 7.47
C ASN A 81 10.31 -16.69 7.21
N ASP A 82 9.83 -15.90 8.18
CA ASP A 82 9.69 -14.44 8.07
C ASP A 82 11.03 -13.74 7.84
N GLU A 83 12.11 -14.21 8.47
CA GLU A 83 13.45 -13.63 8.32
C GLU A 83 13.94 -13.75 6.87
N GLU A 84 13.82 -14.94 6.28
CA GLU A 84 14.14 -15.19 4.87
C GLU A 84 13.25 -14.37 3.94
N ALA A 85 11.94 -14.29 4.22
CA ALA A 85 11.02 -13.50 3.43
C ALA A 85 11.41 -12.01 3.43
N ARG A 86 11.68 -11.42 4.61
CA ARG A 86 12.12 -10.03 4.74
C ARG A 86 13.46 -9.76 4.06
N HIS A 87 14.40 -10.70 4.16
CA HIS A 87 15.68 -10.59 3.49
C HIS A 87 15.49 -10.55 1.96
N LEU A 88 14.71 -11.47 1.41
CA LEU A 88 14.38 -11.49 -0.02
C LEU A 88 13.72 -10.18 -0.45
N LEU A 89 12.71 -9.70 0.26
CA LEU A 89 12.04 -8.44 -0.06
C LEU A 89 13.01 -7.25 -0.05
N SER A 90 13.87 -7.15 0.96
CA SER A 90 14.87 -6.08 1.05
C SER A 90 15.87 -6.14 -0.11
N GLU A 91 16.29 -7.34 -0.50
CA GLU A 91 17.21 -7.57 -1.62
C GLU A 91 16.54 -7.22 -2.96
N HIS A 92 15.28 -7.62 -3.17
CA HIS A 92 14.51 -7.27 -4.35
C HIS A 92 14.23 -5.76 -4.47
N LEU A 93 14.02 -5.07 -3.36
CA LEU A 93 13.83 -3.62 -3.34
C LEU A 93 15.14 -2.89 -3.66
N SER A 94 16.21 -3.19 -2.91
CA SER A 94 17.52 -2.54 -3.06
C SER A 94 18.20 -2.82 -4.41
N SER A 95 17.91 -3.97 -5.04
CA SER A 95 18.40 -4.29 -6.39
C SER A 95 17.64 -3.57 -7.50
N GLY A 96 16.51 -2.92 -7.21
CA GLY A 96 15.65 -2.28 -8.23
C GLY A 96 14.75 -3.25 -8.99
N ARG A 97 14.84 -4.56 -8.72
CA ARG A 97 14.02 -5.59 -9.40
C ARG A 97 12.52 -5.40 -9.21
N GLY A 98 12.11 -4.87 -8.06
CA GLY A 98 10.71 -4.49 -7.83
C GLY A 98 10.22 -3.44 -8.84
N TYR A 99 11.01 -2.39 -9.04
CA TYR A 99 10.71 -1.34 -10.03
C TYR A 99 10.75 -1.89 -11.47
N GLU A 100 11.76 -2.68 -11.82
CA GLU A 100 11.84 -3.33 -13.14
C GLU A 100 10.56 -4.15 -13.44
N LYS A 101 10.07 -4.90 -12.45
CA LYS A 101 8.85 -5.68 -12.62
C LYS A 101 7.60 -4.82 -12.81
N PHE A 102 7.53 -3.69 -12.13
CA PHE A 102 6.47 -2.71 -12.32
C PHE A 102 6.47 -2.14 -13.76
N ILE A 103 7.66 -1.86 -14.31
CA ILE A 103 7.80 -1.41 -15.71
C ILE A 103 7.34 -2.51 -16.69
N GLU A 104 7.72 -3.77 -16.46
CA GLU A 104 7.22 -4.90 -17.25
C GLU A 104 5.68 -4.99 -17.20
N MET A 105 5.07 -4.78 -16.04
CA MET A 105 3.61 -4.79 -15.89
C MET A 105 2.94 -3.68 -16.69
N ILE A 106 3.49 -2.46 -16.68
CA ILE A 106 2.98 -1.32 -17.47
C ILE A 106 3.02 -1.67 -18.96
N LEU A 107 4.17 -2.13 -19.45
CA LEU A 107 4.35 -2.48 -20.86
C LEU A 107 3.42 -3.62 -21.30
N ALA A 108 3.23 -4.62 -20.44
CA ALA A 108 2.33 -5.74 -20.72
C ALA A 108 0.85 -5.32 -20.85
N GLN A 109 0.46 -4.22 -20.21
CA GLN A 109 -0.88 -3.63 -20.29
C GLN A 109 -0.98 -2.56 -21.41
N GLY A 110 0.08 -2.35 -22.19
CA GLY A 110 0.12 -1.35 -23.27
C GLY A 110 0.30 0.09 -22.79
N GLY A 111 0.71 0.30 -21.54
CA GLY A 111 1.01 1.62 -21.00
C GLY A 111 2.40 2.14 -21.40
N ASP A 112 2.62 3.44 -21.20
CA ASP A 112 3.93 4.08 -21.32
C ASP A 112 4.54 4.31 -19.93
N PRO A 113 5.66 3.66 -19.58
CA PRO A 113 6.35 3.87 -18.31
C PRO A 113 6.80 5.31 -18.05
N ASN A 114 6.97 6.09 -19.12
CA ASN A 114 7.39 7.48 -19.07
C ASN A 114 6.22 8.47 -19.21
N ALA A 115 4.98 7.97 -19.18
CA ALA A 115 3.80 8.81 -19.25
C ALA A 115 3.87 9.89 -18.16
N GLN A 116 3.59 11.13 -18.57
CA GLN A 116 3.48 12.23 -17.63
C GLN A 116 2.32 11.95 -16.66
N ARG A 117 2.56 12.24 -15.39
CA ARG A 117 1.57 12.17 -14.32
C ARG A 117 1.15 13.60 -13.99
N PRO A 118 0.14 14.17 -14.67
CA PRO A 118 -0.25 15.55 -14.47
C PRO A 118 -0.79 15.73 -13.05
N LEU A 119 -0.31 16.77 -12.36
CA LEU A 119 -0.81 17.17 -11.06
C LEU A 119 -1.77 18.34 -11.20
N GLY A 120 -2.76 18.40 -10.31
CA GLY A 120 -3.65 19.54 -10.18
C GLY A 120 -2.95 20.79 -9.62
N SER A 121 -3.69 21.88 -9.54
CA SER A 121 -3.21 23.13 -8.94
C SER A 121 -2.78 22.91 -7.50
N LEU A 122 -1.59 23.40 -7.14
CA LEU A 122 -1.12 23.38 -5.76
C LEU A 122 -1.87 24.45 -4.94
N HIS A 123 -2.22 24.10 -3.72
CA HIS A 123 -2.76 25.03 -2.73
C HIS A 123 -1.82 25.05 -1.52
N GLU A 124 -1.14 26.18 -1.34
CA GLU A 124 -0.33 26.42 -0.13
C GLU A 124 -1.21 27.05 0.94
N SER A 125 -1.15 26.49 2.15
CA SER A 125 -1.83 27.02 3.33
C SER A 125 -0.81 27.48 4.36
N ALA A 126 -1.17 28.50 5.15
CA ALA A 126 -0.31 29.01 6.22
C ALA A 126 0.00 27.90 7.25
N VAL A 127 1.29 27.64 7.48
CA VAL A 127 1.75 26.62 8.44
C VAL A 127 1.65 27.17 9.86
N THR A 128 1.00 26.41 10.75
CA THR A 128 0.97 26.69 12.19
C THR A 128 1.51 25.47 12.94
N THR A 129 2.45 25.69 13.87
CA THR A 129 3.06 24.60 14.65
C THR A 129 2.13 24.16 15.78
N LEU A 130 1.49 23.00 15.61
CA LEU A 130 0.62 22.34 16.59
C LEU A 130 0.85 20.82 16.55
N TYR A 131 0.32 20.10 17.55
CA TYR A 131 0.26 18.64 17.51
C TYR A 131 -1.04 18.18 16.85
N VAL A 132 -0.95 17.39 15.78
CA VAL A 132 -2.11 16.71 15.19
C VAL A 132 -2.56 15.62 16.16
N GLN A 133 -3.82 15.68 16.61
CA GLN A 133 -4.36 14.70 17.55
C GLN A 133 -4.99 13.50 16.83
N HIS A 134 -5.70 13.76 15.73
CA HIS A 134 -6.39 12.75 14.93
C HIS A 134 -6.55 13.24 13.49
N GLU A 135 -6.47 12.32 12.54
CA GLU A 135 -6.80 12.56 11.15
C GLU A 135 -8.16 11.95 10.83
N ARG A 136 -8.98 12.65 10.04
CA ARG A 136 -10.31 12.16 9.64
C ARG A 136 -10.23 11.62 8.21
N VAL A 137 -9.77 10.37 8.08
CA VAL A 137 -9.56 9.69 6.79
C VAL A 137 -10.80 9.74 5.89
N GLU A 138 -11.99 9.57 6.47
CA GLU A 138 -13.26 9.66 5.72
C GLU A 138 -13.48 11.03 5.07
N ILE A 139 -13.08 12.11 5.74
CA ILE A 139 -13.20 13.47 5.21
C ILE A 139 -12.16 13.71 4.12
N LEU A 140 -10.92 13.23 4.31
CA LEU A 140 -9.86 13.33 3.30
C LEU A 140 -10.26 12.62 2.01
N GLY A 141 -10.80 11.40 2.10
CA GLY A 141 -11.30 10.67 0.95
C GLY A 141 -12.45 11.36 0.23
N GLN A 142 -13.41 11.95 0.97
CA GLN A 142 -14.51 12.72 0.39
C GLN A 142 -14.02 13.97 -0.35
N LEU A 143 -13.05 14.68 0.21
CA LEU A 143 -12.48 15.89 -0.40
C LEU A 143 -11.85 15.57 -1.76
N LEU A 144 -11.14 14.45 -1.87
CA LEU A 144 -10.51 14.02 -3.13
C LEU A 144 -11.55 13.64 -4.19
N ALA A 145 -12.58 12.87 -3.79
CA ALA A 145 -13.64 12.42 -4.69
C ALA A 145 -14.51 13.57 -5.23
N HIS A 146 -14.69 14.64 -4.46
CA HIS A 146 -15.56 15.77 -4.82
C HIS A 146 -14.82 16.95 -5.46
N ASP A 147 -13.63 17.31 -4.96
CA ASP A 147 -12.99 18.59 -5.32
C ASP A 147 -11.84 18.45 -6.34
N THR A 148 -11.27 17.25 -6.52
CA THR A 148 -10.06 17.06 -7.35
C THR A 148 -10.27 16.20 -8.59
N GLY A 149 -11.44 15.57 -8.76
CA GLY A 149 -11.73 14.72 -9.92
C GLY A 149 -10.94 13.40 -9.96
N CYS A 150 -10.33 12.99 -8.83
CA CYS A 150 -9.71 11.68 -8.69
C CYS A 150 -10.79 10.61 -8.47
N ASN A 151 -11.35 10.08 -9.55
CA ASN A 151 -12.05 8.79 -9.59
C ASN A 151 -11.45 7.93 -10.70
#